data_AF-L2GTV3-F1
#
_entry.id   AF-L2GTV3-F1
#
_cell.length_a   1.000
_cell.length_b   1.000
_cell.length_c   1.000
_cell.angle_alpha   90.00
_cell.angle_beta   90.00
_cell.angle_gamma   90.00
#
_symmetry.space_group_name_H-M   'P 1'
#
loop_
_entity.id
_entity.type
_entity.pdbx_description
1 polymer ?
#
loop_
_entity_poly.entity_id
_entity_poly.type
_entity_poly.pdbx_seq_one_letter_code
_entity_poly.pdbx_strand_id
1 'polypeptide(L)'
;METTDFKKVKDVLPQKNTLTILTEYNALLSKIAEKLVYEMEQPTQLSEIMNVIKTQKKICEIAENLYECLQRDEVDVDKANGQIDALESACREHEEQFDRCNRECGEERSEGGRGL
;
A
#
# COMPACT_ATOMS: atom_id res chain seq x y z
N MET A 1 -6.24 1.29 5.68
CA MET A 1 -5.87 2.67 5.29
C MET A 1 -7.12 3.44 4.91
N GLU A 2 -7.21 4.74 5.16
CA GLU A 2 -8.46 5.47 4.92
C GLU A 2 -8.59 5.88 3.44
N THR A 3 -9.78 5.67 2.86
CA THR A 3 -10.10 6.08 1.48
C THR A 3 -9.98 7.59 1.26
N THR A 4 -10.06 8.36 2.34
CA THR A 4 -9.87 9.81 2.38
C THR A 4 -8.46 10.23 1.97
N ASP A 5 -7.44 9.38 2.16
CA ASP A 5 -6.05 9.71 1.85
C ASP A 5 -5.77 9.69 0.35
N PHE A 6 -6.35 8.73 -0.38
CA PHE A 6 -6.28 8.67 -1.84
C PHE A 6 -7.09 9.79 -2.50
N LYS A 7 -8.25 10.10 -1.92
CA LYS A 7 -9.15 11.13 -2.44
C LYS A 7 -8.50 12.51 -2.49
N LYS A 8 -7.70 12.86 -1.48
CA LYS A 8 -6.99 14.16 -1.45
C LYS A 8 -6.11 14.37 -2.67
N VAL A 9 -5.35 13.35 -3.07
CA VAL A 9 -4.51 13.41 -4.27
C VAL A 9 -5.38 13.60 -5.52
N LYS A 10 -6.48 12.85 -5.64
CA LYS A 10 -7.43 12.98 -6.77
C LYS A 10 -8.06 14.36 -6.86
N ASP A 11 -8.42 14.98 -5.73
CA ASP A 11 -9.06 16.28 -5.68
C ASP A 11 -8.11 17.42 -6.10
N VAL A 12 -6.79 17.23 -5.97
CA VAL A 12 -5.78 18.23 -6.37
C VAL A 12 -5.22 18.01 -7.79
N LEU A 13 -5.36 16.81 -8.38
CA LEU A 13 -4.91 16.53 -9.75
C LEU A 13 -5.43 17.55 -10.80
N PRO A 14 -6.72 17.93 -10.82
CA PRO A 14 -7.25 18.85 -11.83
C PRO A 14 -6.74 20.29 -11.68
N GLN A 15 -6.16 20.64 -10.52
CA GLN A 15 -5.75 22.00 -10.20
C GLN A 15 -4.48 22.42 -10.96
N LYS A 16 -3.79 21.47 -11.64
CA LYS A 16 -2.54 21.68 -12.39
C LYS A 16 -1.43 22.40 -11.59
N ASN A 17 -1.51 22.35 -10.26
CA ASN A 17 -0.50 22.87 -9.37
C ASN A 17 0.41 21.73 -8.93
N THR A 18 1.53 21.56 -9.63
CA THR A 18 2.49 20.47 -9.41
C THR A 18 2.98 20.43 -7.96
N LEU A 19 3.20 21.59 -7.32
CA LEU A 19 3.66 21.63 -5.93
C LEU A 19 2.60 21.07 -4.97
N THR A 20 1.34 21.47 -5.14
CA THR A 20 0.23 20.95 -4.33
C THR A 20 0.04 19.45 -4.54
N ILE A 21 0.08 19.00 -5.80
CA ILE A 21 -0.07 17.58 -6.16
C ILE A 21 1.04 16.73 -5.52
N LEU A 22 2.30 17.15 -5.65
CA LEU A 22 3.43 16.44 -5.06
C LEU A 22 3.41 16.48 -3.53
N THR A 23 2.89 17.54 -2.92
CA THR A 23 2.74 17.64 -1.46
C THR A 23 1.73 16.61 -0.94
N GLU A 24 0.55 16.53 -1.55
CA GLU A 24 -0.47 15.55 -1.16
C GLU A 24 -0.01 14.11 -1.46
N TYR A 25 0.66 13.89 -2.60
CA TYR A 25 1.23 12.60 -2.94
C TYR A 25 2.32 12.16 -1.96
N ASN A 26 3.22 13.05 -1.54
CA ASN A 26 4.23 12.75 -0.52
C ASN A 26 3.61 12.42 0.85
N ALA A 27 2.54 13.12 1.23
CA ALA A 27 1.79 12.81 2.45
C ALA A 27 1.15 11.41 2.38
N LEU A 28 0.58 11.04 1.23
CA LEU A 28 0.06 9.69 0.98
C LEU A 28 1.17 8.64 1.07
N LEU A 29 2.31 8.85 0.42
CA LEU A 29 3.45 7.92 0.46
C LEU A 29 3.97 7.69 1.88
N SER A 30 4.04 8.76 2.69
CA SER A 30 4.51 8.66 4.07
C SER A 30 3.61 7.71 4.88
N LYS A 31 2.29 7.83 4.71
CA LYS A 31 1.32 6.93 5.36
C LYS A 31 1.41 5.49 4.85
N ILE A 32 1.60 5.31 3.55
CA ILE A 32 1.80 3.97 2.97
C ILE A 32 3.06 3.35 3.57
N ALA A 33 4.18 4.07 3.63
CA ALA A 33 5.43 3.57 4.20
C ALA A 33 5.27 3.17 5.67
N GLU A 34 4.59 3.98 6.49
CA GLU A 34 4.28 3.62 7.89
C GLU A 34 3.51 2.29 8.00
N LYS A 35 2.63 2.00 7.04
CA LYS A 35 1.85 0.76 6.98
C LYS A 35 2.64 -0.42 6.41
N LEU A 36 3.62 -0.19 5.55
CA LEU A 36 4.46 -1.25 5.00
C LEU A 36 5.50 -1.78 6.00
N VAL A 37 5.90 -0.95 6.97
CA VAL A 37 6.99 -1.25 7.93
C VAL A 37 6.49 -2.02 9.17
N TYR A 38 5.26 -2.51 9.20
CA TYR A 38 4.80 -3.31 10.35
C TYR A 38 5.68 -4.54 10.59
N GLU A 39 6.14 -4.69 11.84
CA GLU A 39 6.89 -5.86 12.28
C GLU A 39 5.95 -7.07 12.27
N MET A 40 6.26 -8.05 11.42
CA MET A 40 5.61 -9.36 11.48
C MET A 40 6.18 -10.12 12.67
N GLU A 41 5.34 -10.46 13.64
CA GLU A 41 5.75 -11.35 14.74
C GLU A 41 5.91 -12.78 14.21
N GLN A 42 7.16 -13.15 13.88
CA GLN A 42 7.59 -14.54 13.64
C GLN A 42 6.72 -15.35 12.66
N PRO A 43 6.74 -15.02 11.36
CA PRO A 43 6.04 -15.81 10.36
C PRO A 43 6.54 -17.25 10.28
N THR A 44 5.62 -18.21 10.34
CA THR A 44 5.92 -19.66 10.32
C THR A 44 5.86 -20.26 8.92
N GLN A 45 5.22 -19.56 7.96
CA GLN A 45 5.06 -20.01 6.57
C GLN A 45 5.75 -19.10 5.56
N LEU A 46 6.67 -19.66 4.77
CA LEU A 46 7.39 -18.95 3.71
C LEU A 46 6.45 -18.39 2.61
N SER A 47 5.37 -19.11 2.29
CA SER A 47 4.38 -18.68 1.28
C SER A 47 3.72 -17.35 1.64
N GLU A 48 3.34 -17.19 2.91
CA GLU A 48 2.68 -15.97 3.40
C GLU A 48 3.64 -14.79 3.43
N ILE A 49 4.88 -15.00 3.90
CA ILE A 49 5.95 -13.98 3.80
C ILE A 49 6.13 -13.54 2.35
N MET A 50 6.19 -14.49 1.42
CA MET A 50 6.35 -14.19 0.00
C MET A 50 5.16 -13.42 -0.58
N ASN A 51 3.93 -13.66 -0.11
CA ASN A 51 2.75 -12.90 -0.52
C ASN A 51 2.77 -11.47 0.01
N VAL A 52 3.19 -11.26 1.26
CA VAL A 52 3.40 -9.93 1.84
C VAL A 52 4.48 -9.17 1.05
N ILE A 53 5.63 -9.79 0.76
CA ILE A 53 6.71 -9.17 -0.03
C ILE A 53 6.23 -8.83 -1.45
N LYS A 54 5.46 -9.72 -2.10
CA LYS A 54 4.92 -9.47 -3.45
C LYS A 54 4.00 -8.25 -3.46
N THR A 55 3.12 -8.12 -2.47
CA THR A 55 2.19 -6.99 -2.39
C THR A 55 2.93 -5.68 -2.07
N GLN A 56 3.95 -5.71 -1.20
CA GLN A 56 4.84 -4.57 -0.97
C GLN A 56 5.53 -4.12 -2.26
N LYS A 57 6.12 -5.06 -3.01
CA LYS A 57 6.76 -4.76 -4.29
C LYS A 57 5.78 -4.11 -5.27
N LYS A 58 4.57 -4.67 -5.40
CA LYS A 58 3.51 -4.14 -6.25
C LYS A 58 3.14 -2.70 -5.88
N ILE A 59 3.02 -2.39 -4.59
CA ILE A 59 2.75 -1.03 -4.10
C ILE A 59 3.87 -0.07 -4.53
N CYS A 60 5.14 -0.46 -4.34
CA CYS A 60 6.29 0.35 -4.74
C CYS A 60 6.31 0.63 -6.25
N GLU A 61 6.06 -0.40 -7.08
CA GLU A 61 6.02 -0.25 -8.55
C GLU A 61 4.89 0.71 -8.98
N ILE A 62 3.70 0.60 -8.40
CA ILE A 62 2.58 1.50 -8.73
C ILE A 62 2.87 2.93 -8.24
N ALA A 63 3.46 3.07 -7.05
CA ALA A 63 3.86 4.37 -6.52
C ALA A 63 4.87 5.06 -7.45
N GLU A 64 5.91 4.35 -7.89
CA GLU A 64 6.91 4.87 -8.82
C GLU A 64 6.27 5.29 -10.16
N ASN A 65 5.39 4.45 -10.73
CA ASN A 65 4.66 4.78 -11.96
C ASN A 65 3.77 6.03 -11.79
N LEU A 66 3.13 6.20 -10.64
CA LEU A 66 2.36 7.41 -10.33
C LEU A 66 3.29 8.63 -10.27
N TYR A 67 4.41 8.55 -9.56
CA TYR A 67 5.40 9.63 -9.52
C TYR A 67 5.87 10.03 -10.93
N GLU A 68 6.15 9.07 -11.80
CA GLU A 68 6.51 9.33 -13.20
C GLU A 68 5.41 10.03 -14.00
N CYS A 69 4.13 9.81 -13.66
CA CYS A 69 3.00 10.52 -14.26
C CYS A 69 2.89 11.95 -13.73
N LEU A 70 3.21 12.17 -12.45
CA LEU A 70 3.08 13.47 -11.79
C LEU A 70 4.23 14.44 -12.11
N GLN A 71 5.42 13.93 -12.44
CA GLN A 71 6.60 14.78 -12.76
C GLN A 71 6.58 15.37 -14.18
N ARG A 72 5.59 15.04 -15.01
CA ARG A 72 5.47 15.56 -16.38
C ARG A 72 4.99 17.01 -16.35
N ASP A 73 5.41 17.79 -17.35
CA ASP A 73 4.99 19.20 -17.51
C ASP A 73 3.46 19.34 -17.57
N GLU A 74 2.80 18.36 -18.18
CA GLU A 74 1.35 18.21 -18.12
C GLU A 74 1.00 16.85 -17.52
N VAL A 75 0.31 16.89 -16.37
CA VAL A 75 -0.19 15.70 -15.69
C VAL A 75 -1.39 15.16 -16.47
N ASP A 76 -1.26 13.93 -16.97
CA ASP A 76 -2.38 13.16 -17.50
C ASP A 76 -3.27 12.72 -16.32
N VAL A 77 -4.34 13.48 -16.08
CA VAL A 77 -5.23 13.30 -14.92
C VAL A 77 -5.92 11.94 -14.95
N ASP A 78 -6.31 11.44 -16.12
CA ASP A 78 -6.98 10.14 -16.25
C ASP A 78 -6.02 9.00 -15.94
N LYS A 79 -4.80 9.08 -16.48
CA LYS A 79 -3.76 8.10 -16.16
C LYS A 79 -3.37 8.15 -14.69
N ALA A 80 -3.19 9.35 -14.11
CA ALA A 80 -2.85 9.53 -12.71
C ALA A 80 -3.96 9.00 -11.79
N ASN A 81 -5.23 9.26 -12.10
CA ASN A 81 -6.37 8.70 -11.37
C ASN A 81 -6.36 7.17 -11.39
N GLY A 82 -6.13 6.55 -12.55
CA GLY A 82 -6.02 5.10 -12.67
C GLY A 82 -4.88 4.52 -11.85
N GLN A 83 -3.73 5.21 -11.76
CA GLN A 83 -2.62 4.78 -10.91
C GLN A 83 -2.96 4.95 -9.42
N ILE A 84 -3.68 5.99 -9.01
CA ILE A 84 -4.16 6.16 -7.62
C ILE A 84 -5.14 5.05 -7.25
N ASP A 85 -6.07 4.68 -8.15
CA ASP A 85 -6.99 3.55 -7.93
C ASP A 85 -6.25 2.21 -7.79
N ALA A 86 -5.25 1.97 -8.65
CA ALA A 86 -4.42 0.79 -8.58
C ALA A 86 -3.62 0.74 -7.27
N LEU A 87 -3.10 1.88 -6.81
CA LEU A 87 -2.36 2.00 -5.56
C LEU A 87 -3.28 1.71 -4.36
N GLU A 88 -4.49 2.28 -4.36
CA GLU A 88 -5.49 2.00 -3.33
C GLU A 88 -5.82 0.51 -3.25
N SER A 89 -6.04 -0.13 -4.40
CA SER A 89 -6.33 -1.56 -4.48
C SER A 89 -5.16 -2.41 -3.97
N ALA A 90 -3.93 -2.10 -4.38
CA ALA A 90 -2.73 -2.84 -3.96
C ALA A 90 -2.49 -2.72 -2.45
N CYS A 91 -2.76 -1.56 -1.86
CA CYS A 91 -2.65 -1.39 -0.42
C CYS A 91 -3.73 -2.14 0.37
N ARG A 92 -4.97 -2.20 -0.13
CA ARG A 92 -6.01 -3.06 0.48
C ARG A 92 -5.63 -4.54 0.42
N GLU A 93 -5.12 -4.98 -0.73
CA GLU A 93 -4.62 -6.35 -0.90
C GLU A 93 -3.49 -6.66 0.10
N HIS A 94 -2.55 -5.73 0.27
CA HIS A 94 -1.48 -5.88 1.27
C HIS A 94 -2.01 -5.99 2.70
N GLU A 95 -2.97 -5.14 3.08
CA GLU A 95 -3.62 -5.22 4.41
C GLU A 95 -4.27 -6.60 4.62
N GLU A 96 -4.98 -7.13 3.63
CA GLU A 96 -5.60 -8.45 3.70
C GLU A 96 -4.57 -9.59 3.81
N GLN A 97 -3.46 -9.54 3.06
CA GLN A 97 -2.39 -10.54 3.15
C GLN A 97 -1.66 -10.46 4.47
N PHE A 98 -1.39 -9.25 4.96
CA PHE A 98 -0.74 -9.02 6.25
C PHE A 98 -1.60 -9.54 7.41
N ASP A 99 -2.90 -9.24 7.41
CA ASP A 99 -3.86 -9.73 8.41
C ASP A 99 -4.03 -11.26 8.38
N ARG A 100 -3.91 -11.87 7.20
CA ARG A 100 -3.90 -13.33 7.06
C ARG A 100 -2.64 -13.92 7.69
N CYS A 101 -1.47 -13.41 7.30
CA CYS A 101 -0.19 -13.88 7.81
C CYS A 101 -0.13 -13.76 9.34
N ASN A 102 -0.57 -12.64 9.90
CA ASN A 102 -0.61 -12.44 11.36
C ASN A 102 -1.56 -13.41 12.08
N ARG A 103 -2.71 -13.77 11.49
CA ARG A 103 -3.63 -14.74 12.08
C ARG A 103 -3.03 -16.14 12.12
N GLU A 104 -2.41 -16.57 11.04
CA GLU A 104 -1.77 -17.89 10.97
C GLU A 104 -0.61 -18.01 11.99
N CYS A 105 0.13 -16.92 12.24
CA CYS A 105 1.15 -16.87 13.30
C CYS A 105 0.55 -16.98 14.72
N GLY A 106 -0.68 -16.49 14.92
CA GLY A 106 -1.39 -16.53 16.20
C GLY A 106 -2.11 -17.85 16.49
N GLU A 107 -2.61 -18.53 15.45
CA GLU A 107 -3.37 -19.79 15.58
C GLU A 107 -2.48 -20.98 15.95
N GLU A 108 -1.23 -21.06 15.44
CA GLU A 108 -0.28 -22.13 15.81
C GLU A 108 0.05 -22.15 17.32
N ARG A 109 -0.06 -21.02 18.03
CA ARG A 109 0.13 -20.98 19.49
C ARG A 109 -1.00 -21.64 20.28
N SER A 110 -2.19 -21.79 19.70
CA SER A 110 -3.37 -22.33 20.41
C SER A 110 -3.51 -23.85 20.28
N GLU A 111 -2.95 -24.47 19.24
CA GLU A 111 -3.08 -25.91 18.99
C GLU A 111 -1.94 -26.76 19.59
N GLY A 112 -0.82 -26.17 19.99
CA GLY A 112 0.32 -26.88 20.63
C GLY A 112 0.14 -27.23 22.12
N GLY A 113 -0.99 -26.88 22.74
CA GLY A 113 -1.21 -26.94 24.20
C GLY A 113 -2.03 -28.12 24.72
N ARG A 114 -2.33 -29.15 23.92
CA ARG A 114 -3.05 -30.35 24.38
C ARG A 114 -2.39 -31.63 23.88
N GLY A 115 -1.65 -32.30 24.75
CA GLY A 115 -1.35 -33.73 24.59
C GLY A 115 0.05 -34.19 24.98
N LEU A 116 0.43 -34.03 26.24
CA LEU A 116 1.28 -34.99 26.96
C LEU A 116 0.68 -35.22 28.35
#